data_AF-A0AAV7UZ91-F1
#
_entry.id   AF-A0AAV7UZ91-F1
#
_cell.length_a   1.000
_cell.length_b   1.000
_cell.length_c   1.000
_cell.angle_alpha   90.00
_cell.angle_beta   90.00
_cell.angle_gamma   90.00
#
_symmetry.space_group_name_H-M   'P 1'
#
loop_
_entity.id
_entity.type
_entity.pdbx_description
1 polymer ?
#
loop_
_entity_poly.entity_id
_entity_poly.type
_entity_poly.pdbx_seq_one_letter_code
_entity_poly.pdbx_strand_id
1 'polypeptide(L)'
;MQCSLREYGRWTAGRVLCSALCGCGGFRMRKRVLSFQAPTSFRQRHRNAGLSPWCAIVVPAGVAASPSSSSKLEGPSQEEQKGKYISKKLLPPLVKHVKLSMDFPEDEVPDTSSGSLLHQFQSSVPVDVPIHPCIQEVIKREWRDADKILLRFMAKLYPLQDMAYVLLDLVPIDSFVASLVGRTSLGEDAVIRDSVDKNVDVSLKKAYAGTHLALRAGIYGTYFAQSLLSDLKALNSALDGSSDCSELMSLIVRQADFLLDISLDVVRALALAEGACVSAHRNLILWDWKTDTAQRASASWLPFQGNVVFGV
;
A
#
# COMPACT_ATOMS: atom_id res chain seq x y z
N MET A 1 -2.46 -19.77 26.73
CA MET A 1 -2.91 -18.45 27.22
C MET A 1 -3.50 -17.71 26.03
N GLN A 2 -4.74 -17.22 26.15
CA GLN A 2 -5.46 -16.53 25.07
C GLN A 2 -4.95 -15.08 24.97
N CYS A 3 -4.30 -14.72 23.87
CA CYS A 3 -4.09 -13.31 23.52
C CYS A 3 -5.45 -12.69 23.21
N SER A 4 -6.07 -12.13 24.25
CA SER A 4 -7.21 -11.24 24.15
C SER A 4 -6.72 -9.90 23.58
N LEU A 5 -6.67 -9.80 22.25
CA LEU A 5 -6.97 -8.54 21.57
C LEU A 5 -8.41 -8.18 21.97
N ARG A 6 -8.54 -7.38 23.04
CA ARG A 6 -9.85 -6.98 23.57
C ARG A 6 -10.65 -6.30 22.45
N GLU A 7 -11.76 -6.93 22.10
CA GLU A 7 -12.99 -6.27 21.64
C GLU A 7 -12.91 -5.39 20.38
N TYR A 8 -12.36 -5.90 19.28
CA TYR A 8 -12.85 -5.48 17.94
C TYR A 8 -14.09 -6.32 17.56
N GLY A 9 -15.18 -6.05 18.26
CA GLY A 9 -16.41 -6.83 18.20
C GLY A 9 -17.66 -6.07 18.63
N ARG A 10 -18.02 -4.99 17.92
CA ARG A 10 -19.41 -4.56 17.78
C ARG A 10 -19.64 -4.05 16.37
N TRP A 11 -20.04 -4.93 15.47
CA TRP A 11 -21.20 -4.77 14.56
C TRP A 11 -21.61 -6.18 14.08
N THR A 12 -22.73 -6.65 14.62
CA THR A 12 -23.56 -7.79 14.19
C THR A 12 -24.02 -7.62 12.73
N ALA A 13 -24.31 -8.61 11.88
CA ALA A 13 -24.46 -10.06 11.96
C ALA A 13 -24.45 -10.63 10.52
N GLY A 14 -24.15 -11.93 10.36
CA GLY A 14 -24.44 -12.67 9.13
C GLY A 14 -23.52 -13.86 8.88
N ARG A 15 -23.87 -15.03 9.42
CA ARG A 15 -23.22 -16.33 9.17
C ARG A 15 -23.44 -16.80 7.73
N VAL A 16 -22.46 -17.48 7.12
CA VAL A 16 -22.63 -18.79 6.43
C VAL A 16 -21.32 -19.59 6.52
N LEU A 17 -21.48 -20.91 6.74
CA LEU A 17 -20.49 -21.98 6.95
C LEU A 17 -19.89 -22.55 5.65
N CYS A 18 -18.81 -23.35 5.84
CA CYS A 18 -18.37 -24.54 5.06
C CYS A 18 -17.74 -24.30 3.68
N SER A 19 -16.78 -25.09 3.17
CA SER A 19 -15.83 -26.10 3.67
C SER A 19 -15.06 -26.63 2.43
N ALA A 20 -13.76 -26.88 2.58
CA ALA A 20 -12.92 -27.92 1.95
C ALA A 20 -13.04 -28.25 0.44
N LEU A 21 -11.92 -28.24 -0.30
CA LEU A 21 -11.20 -29.47 -0.69
C LEU A 21 -10.06 -29.20 -1.71
N CYS A 22 -9.04 -30.05 -1.57
CA CYS A 22 -7.75 -30.11 -2.25
C CYS A 22 -7.85 -30.80 -3.63
N GLY A 23 -6.89 -30.56 -4.53
CA GLY A 23 -6.76 -31.34 -5.77
C GLY A 23 -5.61 -30.90 -6.67
N CYS A 24 -4.41 -31.42 -6.43
CA CYS A 24 -3.23 -31.28 -7.29
C CYS A 24 -3.37 -32.06 -8.62
N GLY A 25 -2.87 -31.48 -9.72
CA GLY A 25 -2.65 -32.19 -10.98
C GLY A 25 -1.67 -31.43 -11.87
N GLY A 26 -0.43 -31.91 -11.97
CA GLY A 26 0.63 -31.30 -12.77
C GLY A 26 0.51 -31.60 -14.27
N PHE A 27 1.01 -30.71 -15.13
CA PHE A 27 1.25 -31.06 -16.54
C PHE A 27 2.41 -30.28 -17.19
N ARG A 28 3.15 -31.02 -18.02
CA ARG A 28 4.44 -30.70 -18.68
C ARG A 28 4.34 -29.64 -19.77
N MET A 29 5.40 -28.83 -19.89
CA MET A 29 5.68 -27.89 -20.99
C MET A 29 5.88 -28.56 -22.36
N ARG A 30 5.48 -27.85 -23.42
CA ARG A 30 6.12 -27.93 -24.75
C ARG A 30 6.33 -26.51 -25.31
N LYS A 31 7.59 -26.17 -25.60
CA LYS A 31 7.99 -24.99 -26.38
C LYS A 31 7.67 -25.23 -27.85
N ARG A 32 7.09 -24.23 -28.54
CA ARG A 32 7.17 -24.09 -29.99
C ARG A 32 7.48 -22.64 -30.36
N VAL A 33 8.57 -22.48 -31.08
CA VAL A 33 9.04 -21.24 -31.72
C VAL A 33 8.38 -21.18 -33.09
N LEU A 34 7.71 -20.08 -33.41
CA LEU A 34 7.37 -19.73 -34.79
C LEU A 34 7.52 -18.22 -35.00
N SER A 35 8.40 -17.90 -35.93
CA SER A 35 8.65 -16.60 -36.55
C SER A 35 7.46 -16.12 -37.37
N PHE A 36 7.17 -14.82 -37.37
CA PHE A 36 6.14 -14.23 -38.21
C PHE A 36 6.67 -13.02 -38.98
N GLN A 37 6.56 -13.09 -40.31
CA GLN A 37 6.77 -12.00 -41.26
C GLN A 37 5.51 -11.14 -41.33
N ALA A 38 5.69 -9.83 -41.36
CA ALA A 38 4.62 -8.85 -41.56
C ALA A 38 4.35 -8.62 -43.06
N PRO A 39 3.11 -8.32 -43.44
CA PRO A 39 2.86 -7.50 -44.60
C PRO A 39 2.23 -6.15 -44.24
N THR A 40 2.76 -5.17 -44.96
CA THR A 40 2.40 -3.77 -45.08
C THR A 40 1.06 -3.54 -45.78
N SER A 41 0.57 -2.30 -45.65
CA SER A 41 -0.49 -1.64 -46.43
C SER A 41 -1.91 -1.83 -45.89
N PHE A 42 -2.87 -0.89 -45.93
CA PHE A 42 -2.92 0.53 -46.30
C PHE A 42 -4.41 0.93 -46.13
N ARG A 43 -4.66 2.21 -45.83
CA ARG A 43 -5.70 3.10 -46.41
C ARG A 43 -6.67 3.77 -45.43
N GLN A 44 -6.60 5.10 -45.47
CA GLN A 44 -7.47 6.10 -44.85
C GLN A 44 -8.95 5.96 -45.22
N ARG A 45 -9.82 6.25 -44.25
CA ARG A 45 -11.10 6.96 -44.49
C ARG A 45 -11.45 7.90 -43.35
N HIS A 46 -11.97 9.05 -43.76
CA HIS A 46 -12.35 10.21 -42.97
C HIS A 46 -13.81 10.14 -42.49
N ARG A 47 -14.05 10.86 -41.38
CA ARG A 47 -15.19 11.75 -41.04
C ARG A 47 -16.43 11.24 -40.29
N ASN A 48 -16.73 12.04 -39.26
CA ASN A 48 -18.03 12.50 -38.75
C ASN A 48 -18.71 11.75 -37.58
N ALA A 49 -18.52 12.31 -36.38
CA ALA A 49 -19.55 12.55 -35.35
C ALA A 49 -18.88 13.50 -34.34
N GLY A 50 -19.46 14.63 -33.90
CA GLY A 50 -20.80 14.81 -33.38
C GLY A 50 -20.62 15.48 -32.01
N LEU A 51 -20.55 16.81 -32.01
CA LEU A 51 -20.46 17.66 -30.82
C LEU A 51 -21.70 17.48 -29.94
N SER A 52 -21.51 17.34 -28.63
CA SER A 52 -22.48 17.75 -27.60
C SER A 52 -21.77 17.94 -26.23
N PRO A 53 -22.32 18.75 -25.30
CA PRO A 53 -21.54 19.78 -24.60
C PRO A 53 -21.66 19.72 -23.07
N TRP A 54 -20.56 19.63 -22.31
CA TRP A 54 -20.63 19.82 -20.86
C TRP A 54 -19.39 20.54 -20.31
N CYS A 55 -19.67 21.52 -19.44
CA CYS A 55 -18.77 22.24 -18.53
C CYS A 55 -17.92 23.39 -19.10
N ALA A 56 -18.58 24.52 -19.38
CA ALA A 56 -17.97 25.83 -19.23
C ALA A 56 -17.94 26.19 -17.73
N ILE A 57 -16.75 26.25 -17.13
CA ILE A 57 -16.55 26.92 -15.84
C ILE A 57 -16.21 28.38 -16.14
N VAL A 58 -17.17 29.25 -15.85
CA VAL A 58 -16.99 30.70 -15.81
C VAL A 58 -16.13 31.03 -14.59
N VAL A 59 -14.94 31.57 -14.83
CA VAL A 59 -14.11 32.18 -13.78
C VAL A 59 -14.48 33.66 -13.71
N PRO A 60 -15.03 34.18 -12.60
CA PRO A 60 -15.20 35.61 -12.45
C PRO A 60 -13.86 36.27 -12.18
N ALA A 61 -13.55 37.25 -13.02
CA ALA A 61 -12.42 38.16 -12.85
C ALA A 61 -12.73 39.20 -11.77
N GLY A 62 -11.76 39.44 -10.89
CA GLY A 62 -11.61 40.70 -10.16
C GLY A 62 -11.94 40.65 -8.68
N VAL A 63 -10.91 40.47 -7.85
CA VAL A 63 -10.83 41.11 -6.52
C VAL A 63 -9.42 41.66 -6.32
N ALA A 64 -9.39 42.93 -5.92
CA ALA A 64 -8.25 43.80 -5.82
C ALA A 64 -7.21 43.36 -4.79
N ALA A 65 -5.95 43.66 -5.10
CA ALA A 65 -4.81 43.49 -4.23
C ALA A 65 -4.81 44.52 -3.08
N SER A 66 -4.42 44.06 -1.88
CA SER A 66 -3.82 44.89 -0.83
C SER A 66 -2.76 44.07 -0.09
N PRO A 67 -1.66 44.70 0.36
CA PRO A 67 -0.43 43.99 0.69
C PRO A 67 -0.45 43.52 2.14
N SER A 68 -0.15 42.23 2.37
CA SER A 68 0.13 41.72 3.71
C SER A 68 1.60 41.28 3.81
N SER A 69 2.17 41.70 4.92
CA SER A 69 3.52 41.55 5.43
C SER A 69 4.16 40.17 5.18
N SER A 70 5.34 40.20 4.56
CA SER A 70 6.26 39.07 4.44
C SER A 70 6.74 38.66 5.83
N SER A 71 6.14 37.61 6.41
CA SER A 71 6.81 36.81 7.43
C SER A 71 7.69 35.79 6.72
N LYS A 72 8.99 35.98 6.89
CA LYS A 72 10.05 35.18 6.29
C LYS A 72 10.06 33.83 7.02
N LEU A 73 9.35 32.85 6.49
CA LEU A 73 9.51 31.44 6.90
C LEU A 73 10.90 31.00 6.42
N GLU A 74 11.87 31.06 7.32
CA GLU A 74 13.17 30.41 7.13
C GLU A 74 12.93 28.91 6.97
N GLY A 75 13.02 28.44 5.73
CA GLY A 75 13.04 27.01 5.43
C GLY A 75 14.29 26.37 6.05
N PRO A 76 14.20 25.14 6.58
CA PRO A 76 15.33 24.47 7.20
C PRO A 76 16.47 24.31 6.19
N SER A 77 17.66 24.75 6.61
CA SER A 77 18.92 24.69 5.88
C SER A 77 19.17 23.29 5.29
N GLN A 78 19.55 23.23 4.02
CA GLN A 78 19.72 22.00 3.23
C GLN A 78 20.79 21.01 3.76
N GLU A 79 21.59 21.38 4.77
CA GLU A 79 22.60 20.50 5.38
C GLU A 79 22.07 19.58 6.49
N GLU A 80 20.91 19.86 7.09
CA GLU A 80 20.35 19.01 8.17
C GLU A 80 19.55 17.79 7.66
N GLN A 81 19.35 17.66 6.35
CA GLN A 81 18.61 16.55 5.74
C GLN A 81 19.51 15.38 5.27
N LYS A 82 20.72 15.22 5.83
CA LYS A 82 21.34 13.89 5.87
C LYS A 82 20.46 13.02 6.76
N GLY A 83 19.46 12.40 6.15
CA GLY A 83 18.42 11.61 6.80
C GLY A 83 19.04 10.75 7.89
N LYS A 84 18.57 10.92 9.13
CA LYS A 84 18.89 10.05 10.25
C LYS A 84 18.31 8.68 9.94
N TYR A 85 18.99 7.91 9.09
CA TYR A 85 18.71 6.49 8.92
C TYR A 85 18.89 5.82 10.28
N ILE A 86 18.01 4.87 10.60
CA ILE A 86 18.14 4.08 11.83
C ILE A 86 19.53 3.45 11.82
N SER A 87 20.35 3.81 12.81
CA SER A 87 21.69 3.26 12.96
C SER A 87 21.60 1.74 13.04
N LYS A 88 22.28 1.03 12.13
CA LYS A 88 22.31 -0.45 12.10
C LYS A 88 22.74 -1.06 13.45
N LYS A 89 23.48 -0.32 14.28
CA LYS A 89 23.91 -0.72 15.64
C LYS A 89 22.77 -0.74 16.67
N LEU A 90 21.73 0.09 16.48
CA LEU A 90 20.59 0.19 17.41
C LEU A 90 19.50 -0.83 17.10
N LEU A 91 19.47 -1.38 15.89
CA LEU A 91 18.41 -2.31 15.48
C LEU A 91 18.43 -3.66 16.21
N PRO A 92 19.58 -4.35 16.40
CA PRO A 92 19.61 -5.65 17.09
C PRO A 92 19.03 -5.66 18.50
N PRO A 93 19.38 -4.71 19.43
CA PRO A 93 18.81 -4.72 20.77
C PRO A 93 17.30 -4.44 20.76
N LEU A 94 16.82 -3.57 19.85
CA LEU A 94 15.39 -3.29 19.69
C LEU A 94 14.63 -4.53 19.18
N VAL A 95 15.16 -5.22 18.18
CA VAL A 95 14.53 -6.44 17.65
C VAL A 95 14.52 -7.54 18.70
N LYS A 96 15.59 -7.69 19.49
CA LYS A 96 15.59 -8.62 20.63
C LYS A 96 14.49 -8.27 21.63
N HIS A 97 14.34 -7.00 21.98
CA HIS A 97 13.27 -6.55 22.88
C HIS A 97 11.87 -6.83 22.32
N VAL A 98 11.65 -6.59 21.03
CA VAL A 98 10.37 -6.91 20.36
C VAL A 98 10.12 -8.42 20.37
N LYS A 99 11.13 -9.25 20.08
CA LYS A 99 11.00 -10.72 20.14
C LYS A 99 10.56 -11.19 21.52
N LEU A 100 11.16 -10.64 22.57
CA LEU A 100 10.81 -10.92 23.97
C LEU A 100 9.43 -10.41 24.35
N SER A 101 9.06 -9.20 23.92
CA SER A 101 7.76 -8.58 24.29
C SER A 101 6.56 -9.24 23.61
N MET A 102 6.78 -9.86 22.44
CA MET A 102 5.76 -10.51 21.63
C MET A 102 5.77 -12.03 21.77
N ASP A 103 6.54 -12.58 22.73
CA ASP A 103 6.69 -14.02 22.98
C ASP A 103 7.04 -14.84 21.72
N PHE A 104 7.89 -14.27 20.84
CA PHE A 104 8.39 -15.04 19.70
C PHE A 104 9.35 -16.13 20.19
N PRO A 105 9.33 -17.34 19.60
CA PRO A 105 10.29 -18.37 19.93
C PRO A 105 11.70 -17.83 19.70
N GLU A 106 12.58 -17.98 20.69
CA GLU A 106 13.98 -17.64 20.51
C GLU A 106 14.55 -18.54 19.41
N ASP A 107 15.20 -17.94 18.42
CA ASP A 107 15.94 -18.71 17.43
C ASP A 107 17.03 -19.46 18.19
N GLU A 108 16.98 -20.79 18.21
CA GLU A 108 18.09 -21.60 18.71
C GLU A 108 19.31 -21.23 17.87
N VAL A 109 20.20 -20.41 18.43
CA VAL A 109 21.47 -20.08 17.80
C VAL A 109 22.16 -21.43 17.64
N PRO A 110 22.42 -21.91 16.41
CA PRO A 110 23.15 -23.15 16.25
C PRO A 110 24.50 -22.95 16.93
N ASP A 111 24.77 -23.75 17.96
CA ASP A 111 26.01 -23.70 18.72
C ASP A 111 27.19 -23.87 17.75
N THR A 112 27.75 -22.76 17.29
CA THR A 112 28.99 -22.71 16.50
C THR A 112 30.16 -23.04 17.41
N SER A 113 30.21 -24.29 17.89
CA SER A 113 31.36 -24.90 18.56
C SER A 113 32.32 -25.58 17.58
N SER A 114 31.97 -25.67 16.29
CA SER A 114 32.88 -26.16 15.25
C SER A 114 33.57 -25.00 14.53
N GLY A 115 34.80 -24.69 14.98
CA GLY A 115 35.64 -23.60 14.51
C GLY A 115 35.97 -23.63 13.02
N SER A 116 35.14 -22.96 12.21
CA SER A 116 35.50 -22.60 10.84
C SER A 116 36.15 -21.22 10.83
N LEU A 117 37.46 -21.18 10.55
CA LEU A 117 38.29 -19.98 10.36
C LEU A 117 37.78 -19.02 9.26
N LEU A 118 36.70 -19.36 8.55
CA LEU A 118 36.04 -18.54 7.53
C LEU A 118 35.01 -17.54 8.08
N HIS A 119 34.73 -17.53 9.39
CA HIS A 119 33.79 -16.57 10.00
C HIS A 119 34.29 -15.11 9.98
N GLN A 120 35.55 -14.84 9.63
CA GLN A 120 36.10 -13.49 9.53
C GLN A 120 35.48 -12.65 8.39
N PHE A 121 34.75 -13.29 7.46
CA PHE A 121 34.01 -12.62 6.38
C PHE A 121 32.49 -12.66 6.58
N GLN A 122 31.99 -12.94 7.80
CA GLN A 122 30.56 -12.85 8.06
C GLN A 122 30.10 -11.39 7.96
N SER A 123 29.65 -11.04 6.75
CA SER A 123 28.66 -10.00 6.51
C SER A 123 27.60 -10.07 7.60
N SER A 124 27.32 -8.93 8.24
CA SER A 124 26.36 -8.82 9.34
C SER A 124 25.14 -9.71 9.10
N VAL A 125 24.90 -10.69 9.96
CA VAL A 125 23.72 -11.56 9.89
C VAL A 125 22.49 -10.64 9.81
N PRO A 126 21.63 -10.81 8.78
CA PRO A 126 20.43 -9.98 8.66
C PRO A 126 19.59 -10.14 9.92
N VAL A 127 19.17 -9.01 10.49
CA VAL A 127 18.30 -9.00 11.67
C VAL A 127 16.88 -9.25 11.15
N ASP A 128 16.47 -10.50 11.19
CA ASP A 128 15.14 -10.90 10.71
C ASP A 128 14.08 -10.66 11.80
N VAL A 129 13.10 -9.83 11.47
CA VAL A 129 11.91 -9.58 12.30
C VAL A 129 10.80 -10.51 11.82
N PRO A 130 10.34 -11.47 12.64
CA PRO A 130 9.27 -12.37 12.24
C PRO A 130 7.95 -11.59 12.06
N ILE A 131 7.17 -11.97 11.05
CA ILE A 131 5.82 -11.44 10.86
C ILE A 131 4.89 -12.15 11.83
N HIS A 132 4.25 -11.39 12.72
CA HIS A 132 3.29 -11.95 13.67
C HIS A 132 2.08 -12.58 12.93
N PRO A 133 1.57 -13.76 13.35
CA PRO A 133 0.46 -14.43 12.67
C PRO A 133 -0.80 -13.57 12.51
N CYS A 134 -1.11 -12.71 13.49
CA CYS A 134 -2.23 -11.78 13.39
C CYS A 134 -2.07 -10.79 12.22
N ILE A 135 -0.86 -10.28 12.00
CA ILE A 135 -0.58 -9.36 10.89
C ILE A 135 -0.67 -10.11 9.57
N GLN A 136 -0.15 -11.33 9.52
CA GLN A 136 -0.25 -12.19 8.34
C GLN A 136 -1.71 -12.47 7.94
N GLU A 137 -2.59 -12.73 8.90
CA GLU A 137 -4.02 -12.93 8.63
C GLU A 137 -4.73 -11.65 8.18
N VAL A 138 -4.32 -10.50 8.69
CA VAL A 138 -4.79 -9.20 8.19
C VAL A 138 -4.38 -9.02 6.73
N ILE A 139 -3.11 -9.25 6.39
CA ILE A 139 -2.60 -9.14 5.01
C ILE A 139 -3.37 -10.09 4.07
N LYS A 140 -3.49 -11.37 4.43
CA LYS A 140 -4.25 -12.37 3.64
C LYS A 140 -5.73 -12.05 3.50
N ARG A 141 -6.32 -11.32 4.46
CA ARG A 141 -7.71 -10.88 4.39
C ARG A 141 -7.86 -9.80 3.32
N GLU A 142 -7.01 -8.78 3.38
CA GLU A 142 -7.06 -7.66 2.43
C GLU A 142 -6.65 -8.10 1.00
N TRP A 143 -5.79 -9.11 0.86
CA TRP A 143 -5.48 -9.73 -0.44
C TRP A 143 -6.64 -10.51 -1.06
N ARG A 144 -7.55 -11.06 -0.25
CA ARG A 144 -8.71 -11.81 -0.73
C ARG A 144 -9.83 -10.89 -1.19
N ASP A 145 -10.16 -9.90 -0.39
CA ASP A 145 -11.22 -8.94 -0.68
C ASP A 145 -10.77 -7.52 -0.35
N ALA A 146 -10.55 -6.72 -1.38
CA ALA A 146 -10.35 -5.28 -1.22
C ALA A 146 -11.68 -4.62 -0.82
N ASP A 147 -11.90 -4.45 0.48
CA ASP A 147 -13.14 -3.91 1.03
C ASP A 147 -13.29 -2.40 0.71
N LYS A 148 -14.33 -2.06 -0.07
CA LYS A 148 -14.69 -0.65 -0.37
C LYS A 148 -15.14 0.12 0.87
N ILE A 149 -15.54 -0.57 1.93
CA ILE A 149 -15.92 0.05 3.20
C ILE A 149 -14.68 0.55 3.93
N LEU A 150 -13.61 -0.26 3.97
CA LEU A 150 -12.34 0.10 4.59
C LEU A 150 -11.77 1.40 4.01
N LEU A 151 -11.72 1.51 2.68
CA LEU A 151 -11.23 2.71 2.00
C LEU A 151 -12.01 3.98 2.41
N ARG A 152 -13.34 3.88 2.48
CA ARG A 152 -14.21 5.01 2.86
C ARG A 152 -14.10 5.37 4.33
N PHE A 153 -13.93 4.37 5.20
CA PHE A 153 -13.82 4.58 6.64
C PHE A 153 -12.50 5.26 6.99
N MET A 154 -11.38 4.72 6.51
CA MET A 154 -10.06 5.28 6.78
C MET A 154 -9.88 6.68 6.17
N ALA A 155 -10.49 6.96 5.00
CA ALA A 155 -10.47 8.30 4.42
C ALA A 155 -11.13 9.36 5.33
N LYS A 156 -12.06 8.95 6.21
CA LYS A 156 -12.69 9.82 7.22
C LYS A 156 -11.88 9.92 8.51
N LEU A 157 -11.15 8.86 8.87
CA LEU A 157 -10.31 8.84 10.07
C LEU A 157 -9.08 9.74 9.95
N TYR A 158 -8.54 9.89 8.74
CA TYR A 158 -7.32 10.65 8.49
C TYR A 158 -7.58 11.85 7.56
N PRO A 159 -8.33 12.88 8.01
CA PRO A 159 -8.60 14.05 7.21
C PRO A 159 -7.32 14.87 7.02
N LEU A 160 -6.99 15.27 5.80
CA LEU A 160 -5.90 16.21 5.56
C LEU A 160 -6.45 17.60 5.22
N GLN A 161 -5.58 18.61 5.25
CA GLN A 161 -5.90 19.96 4.74
C GLN A 161 -5.96 19.95 3.21
N ASP A 162 -6.75 20.85 2.63
CA ASP A 162 -7.04 20.92 1.18
C ASP A 162 -5.77 20.89 0.30
N MET A 163 -4.71 21.58 0.71
CA MET A 163 -3.45 21.62 -0.04
C MET A 163 -2.70 20.27 -0.09
N ALA A 164 -2.92 19.39 0.89
CA ALA A 164 -2.30 18.08 0.91
C ALA A 164 -2.98 17.11 -0.08
N TYR A 165 -4.27 17.30 -0.39
CA TYR A 165 -4.93 16.50 -1.41
C TYR A 165 -4.34 16.74 -2.80
N VAL A 166 -3.86 17.96 -3.10
CA VAL A 166 -3.17 18.24 -4.37
C VAL A 166 -1.93 17.36 -4.58
N LEU A 167 -1.21 17.04 -3.50
CA LEU A 167 -0.01 16.19 -3.57
C LEU A 167 -0.33 14.69 -3.66
N LEU A 168 -1.52 14.30 -3.24
CA LEU A 168 -1.86 12.90 -3.02
C LEU A 168 -3.02 12.39 -3.89
N ASP A 169 -3.75 13.29 -4.53
CA ASP A 169 -4.83 12.95 -5.45
C ASP A 169 -4.27 12.33 -6.73
N LEU A 170 -5.08 11.44 -7.30
CA LEU A 170 -4.74 10.75 -8.55
C LEU A 170 -4.48 11.80 -9.62
N VAL A 171 -3.23 11.87 -10.08
CA VAL A 171 -2.82 12.82 -11.11
C VAL A 171 -3.67 12.56 -12.36
N PRO A 172 -4.53 13.51 -12.77
CA PRO A 172 -5.36 13.31 -13.94
C PRO A 172 -4.48 13.22 -15.18
N ILE A 173 -4.88 12.39 -16.14
CA ILE A 173 -4.24 12.34 -17.46
C ILE A 173 -4.54 13.67 -18.15
N ASP A 174 -3.50 14.29 -18.71
CA ASP A 174 -3.62 15.52 -19.50
C ASP A 174 -4.64 15.32 -20.64
N SER A 175 -5.55 16.28 -20.81
CA SER A 175 -6.63 16.22 -21.80
C SER A 175 -6.11 16.13 -23.23
N PHE A 176 -4.96 16.72 -23.53
CA PHE A 176 -4.27 16.60 -24.81
C PHE A 176 -3.78 15.17 -25.03
N VAL A 177 -3.17 14.56 -24.01
CA VAL A 177 -2.69 13.17 -24.07
C VAL A 177 -3.87 12.21 -24.22
N ALA A 178 -4.94 12.39 -23.44
CA ALA A 178 -6.15 11.60 -23.56
C ALA A 178 -6.77 11.69 -24.96
N SER A 179 -6.82 12.90 -25.55
CA SER A 179 -7.31 13.13 -26.90
C SER A 179 -6.41 12.49 -27.97
N LEU A 180 -5.09 12.50 -27.77
CA LEU A 180 -4.14 11.88 -28.69
C LEU A 180 -4.30 10.36 -28.70
N VAL A 181 -4.41 9.73 -27.52
CA VAL A 181 -4.63 8.28 -27.37
C VAL A 181 -5.92 7.85 -28.06
N GLY A 182 -7.01 8.60 -27.88
CA GLY A 182 -8.28 8.29 -28.54
C GLY A 182 -8.24 8.39 -30.08
N ARG A 183 -7.27 9.11 -30.65
CA ARG A 183 -7.10 9.25 -32.11
C ARG A 183 -6.20 8.19 -32.71
N THR A 184 -5.36 7.52 -31.92
CA THR A 184 -4.37 6.53 -32.39
C THR A 184 -4.85 5.08 -32.25
N SER A 185 -5.92 4.81 -31.51
CA SER A 185 -6.53 3.47 -31.39
C SER A 185 -7.39 3.12 -32.61
N LEU A 186 -6.79 2.54 -33.67
CA LEU A 186 -7.47 2.25 -34.95
C LEU A 186 -7.49 0.75 -35.36
N GLY A 187 -7.59 -0.21 -34.44
CA GLY A 187 -7.59 -1.66 -34.76
C GLY A 187 -8.87 -2.42 -34.40
N GLU A 188 -9.24 -3.44 -35.18
CA GLU A 188 -10.41 -4.33 -34.92
C GLU A 188 -10.29 -5.12 -33.60
N ASP A 189 -9.08 -5.37 -33.10
CA ASP A 189 -8.83 -5.97 -31.79
C ASP A 189 -9.16 -5.06 -30.59
N ALA A 190 -9.54 -3.80 -30.83
CA ALA A 190 -9.70 -2.78 -29.77
C ALA A 190 -10.75 -3.16 -28.72
N VAL A 191 -11.86 -3.80 -29.10
CA VAL A 191 -12.98 -4.08 -28.17
C VAL A 191 -12.59 -5.07 -27.06
N ILE A 192 -11.75 -6.07 -27.35
CA ILE A 192 -11.28 -7.04 -26.35
C ILE A 192 -10.19 -6.41 -25.48
N ARG A 193 -9.31 -5.60 -26.09
CA ARG A 193 -8.27 -4.82 -25.38
C ARG A 193 -8.91 -3.86 -24.38
N ASP A 194 -10.00 -3.19 -24.77
CA ASP A 194 -10.74 -2.27 -23.90
C ASP A 194 -11.19 -2.91 -22.58
N SER A 195 -11.57 -4.20 -22.58
CA SER A 195 -12.03 -4.87 -21.36
C SER A 195 -10.89 -5.17 -20.38
N VAL A 196 -9.75 -5.63 -20.89
CA VAL A 196 -8.54 -5.92 -20.10
C VAL A 196 -7.92 -4.61 -19.61
N ASP A 197 -7.81 -3.61 -20.48
CA ASP A 197 -7.28 -2.29 -20.16
C ASP A 197 -8.13 -1.61 -19.08
N LYS A 198 -9.46 -1.74 -19.14
CA LYS A 198 -10.36 -1.28 -18.06
C LYS A 198 -10.10 -2.01 -16.74
N ASN A 199 -9.89 -3.32 -16.76
CA ASN A 199 -9.61 -4.08 -15.53
C ASN A 199 -8.26 -3.71 -14.92
N VAL A 200 -7.24 -3.48 -15.75
CA VAL A 200 -5.93 -2.98 -15.34
C VAL A 200 -6.07 -1.58 -14.74
N ASP A 201 -6.73 -0.65 -15.43
CA ASP A 201 -6.96 0.72 -14.95
C ASP A 201 -7.72 0.75 -13.61
N VAL A 202 -8.80 -0.03 -13.48
CA VAL A 202 -9.54 -0.17 -12.22
C VAL A 202 -8.66 -0.71 -11.10
N SER A 203 -7.81 -1.70 -11.39
CA SER A 203 -6.89 -2.28 -10.42
C SER A 203 -5.81 -1.29 -10.00
N LEU A 204 -5.24 -0.52 -10.94
CA LEU A 204 -4.25 0.51 -10.66
C LEU A 204 -4.84 1.68 -9.86
N LYS A 205 -6.07 2.12 -10.17
CA LYS A 205 -6.78 3.13 -9.38
C LYS A 205 -7.02 2.68 -7.94
N LYS A 206 -7.36 1.41 -7.73
CA LYS A 206 -7.47 0.82 -6.39
C LYS A 206 -6.12 0.77 -5.67
N ALA A 207 -5.06 0.37 -6.38
CA ALA A 207 -3.71 0.35 -5.83
C ALA A 207 -3.29 1.74 -5.36
N TYR A 208 -3.52 2.75 -6.20
CA TYR A 208 -3.25 4.15 -5.89
C TYR A 208 -4.07 4.66 -4.69
N ALA A 209 -5.36 4.30 -4.62
CA ALA A 209 -6.19 4.65 -3.47
C ALA A 209 -5.66 4.04 -2.16
N GLY A 210 -5.21 2.77 -2.20
CA GLY A 210 -4.61 2.10 -1.05
C GLY A 210 -3.28 2.74 -0.61
N THR A 211 -2.38 3.05 -1.55
CA THR A 211 -1.10 3.70 -1.21
C THR A 211 -1.31 5.12 -0.68
N HIS A 212 -2.23 5.88 -1.26
CA HIS A 212 -2.59 7.20 -0.76
C HIS A 212 -3.10 7.10 0.67
N LEU A 213 -3.99 6.16 0.95
CA LEU A 213 -4.53 5.96 2.30
C LEU A 213 -3.45 5.58 3.32
N ALA A 214 -2.52 4.69 2.93
CA ALA A 214 -1.35 4.36 3.73
C ALA A 214 -0.48 5.59 4.00
N LEU A 215 -0.31 6.46 3.00
CA LEU A 215 0.45 7.70 3.15
C LEU A 215 -0.25 8.69 4.10
N ARG A 216 -1.58 8.82 4.05
CA ARG A 216 -2.34 9.64 5.02
C ARG A 216 -2.16 9.14 6.44
N ALA A 217 -2.39 7.84 6.66
CA ALA A 217 -2.21 7.21 7.96
C ALA A 217 -0.75 7.35 8.44
N GLY A 218 0.22 7.18 7.53
CA GLY A 218 1.64 7.40 7.80
C GLY A 218 1.96 8.83 8.26
N ILE A 219 1.41 9.86 7.60
CA ILE A 219 1.57 11.27 7.99
C ILE A 219 1.07 11.48 9.42
N TYR A 220 -0.15 11.01 9.73
CA TYR A 220 -0.69 11.04 11.08
C TYR A 220 0.23 10.31 12.07
N GLY A 221 0.71 9.11 11.72
CA GLY A 221 1.66 8.35 12.51
C GLY A 221 2.94 9.14 12.81
N THR A 222 3.46 9.90 11.85
CA THR A 222 4.64 10.74 12.09
C THR A 222 4.37 11.87 13.09
N TYR A 223 3.22 12.54 13.01
CA TYR A 223 2.85 13.60 13.95
C TYR A 223 2.65 13.06 15.37
N PHE A 224 1.91 11.96 15.52
CA PHE A 224 1.69 11.34 16.82
C PHE A 224 2.98 10.76 17.41
N ALA A 225 3.88 10.19 16.60
CA ALA A 225 5.17 9.71 17.06
C ALA A 225 6.08 10.85 17.55
N GLN A 226 6.05 12.00 16.87
CA GLN A 226 6.77 13.19 17.32
C GLN A 226 6.22 13.74 18.64
N SER A 227 4.90 13.81 18.77
CA SER A 227 4.24 14.21 20.03
C SER A 227 4.62 13.25 21.16
N LEU A 228 4.48 11.94 20.94
CA LEU A 228 4.82 10.90 21.92
C LEU A 228 6.28 11.01 22.38
N LEU A 229 7.21 11.25 21.45
CA LEU A 229 8.62 11.44 21.82
C LEU A 229 8.85 12.71 22.65
N SER A 230 8.11 13.80 22.38
CA SER A 230 8.15 15.01 23.19
C SER A 230 7.61 14.77 24.59
N ASP A 231 6.48 14.07 24.69
CA ASP A 231 5.80 13.77 25.95
C ASP A 231 6.63 12.79 26.81
N LEU A 232 7.28 11.80 26.20
CA LEU A 232 8.23 10.91 26.89
C LEU A 232 9.45 11.67 27.45
N LYS A 233 9.97 12.67 26.73
CA LYS A 233 11.06 13.52 27.25
C LYS A 233 10.59 14.38 28.41
N ALA A 234 9.39 14.95 28.32
CA ALA A 234 8.79 15.70 29.41
C ALA A 234 8.59 14.82 30.65
N LEU A 235 8.11 13.59 30.47
CA LEU A 235 7.96 12.60 31.53
C LEU A 235 9.30 12.28 32.19
N ASN A 236 10.36 12.08 31.40
CA ASN A 236 11.69 11.79 31.94
C ASN A 236 12.21 12.94 32.83
N SER A 237 12.03 14.19 32.40
CA SER A 237 12.40 15.37 33.21
C SER A 237 11.53 15.54 34.47
N ALA A 238 10.26 15.13 34.41
CA ALA A 238 9.33 15.24 35.54
C ALA A 238 9.57 14.17 36.62
N LEU A 239 10.04 12.97 36.21
CA LEU A 239 10.45 11.91 37.13
C LEU A 239 11.63 12.33 38.03
N ASP A 240 12.53 13.17 37.51
CA ASP A 240 13.64 13.73 38.30
C ASP A 240 13.16 14.78 39.34
N GLY A 241 11.97 15.35 39.15
CA GLY A 241 11.45 16.51 39.89
C GLY A 241 10.41 16.21 40.99
N SER A 242 10.08 14.95 41.26
CA SER A 242 9.05 14.52 42.25
C SER A 242 7.61 15.01 42.00
N SER A 243 7.29 15.45 40.77
CA SER A 243 5.93 15.86 40.38
C SER A 243 5.00 14.68 40.06
N ASP A 244 3.70 14.83 40.33
CA ASP A 244 2.69 13.85 39.90
C ASP A 244 2.63 13.81 38.36
N CYS A 245 2.94 12.65 37.79
CA CYS A 245 3.01 12.41 36.35
C CYS A 245 1.87 11.53 35.83
N SER A 246 0.85 11.26 36.66
CA SER A 246 -0.23 10.32 36.34
C SER A 246 -0.98 10.68 35.04
N GLU A 247 -1.33 11.96 34.86
CA GLU A 247 -2.04 12.42 33.65
C GLU A 247 -1.19 12.26 32.38
N LEU A 248 0.09 12.65 32.44
CA LEU A 248 1.03 12.54 31.32
C LEU A 248 1.27 11.09 30.92
N MET A 249 1.41 10.19 31.90
CA MET A 249 1.55 8.75 31.66
C MET A 249 0.30 8.19 30.97
N SER A 250 -0.90 8.60 31.40
CA SER A 250 -2.15 8.17 30.78
C SER A 250 -2.28 8.65 29.32
N LEU A 251 -1.77 9.86 29.01
CA LEU A 251 -1.75 10.41 27.67
C LEU A 251 -0.79 9.64 26.75
N ILE A 252 0.42 9.34 27.25
CA ILE A 252 1.45 8.57 26.54
C ILE A 252 0.92 7.18 26.15
N VAL A 253 0.23 6.49 27.06
CA VAL A 253 -0.38 5.18 26.77
C VAL A 253 -1.42 5.30 25.65
N ARG A 254 -2.32 6.29 25.72
CA ARG A 254 -3.33 6.50 24.66
C ARG A 254 -2.71 6.84 23.30
N GLN A 255 -1.63 7.63 23.29
CA GLN A 255 -0.89 7.94 22.06
C GLN A 255 -0.22 6.68 21.48
N ALA A 256 0.36 5.83 22.33
CA ALA A 256 0.96 4.57 21.90
C ALA A 256 -0.09 3.60 21.32
N ASP A 257 -1.26 3.49 21.97
CA ASP A 257 -2.39 2.70 21.46
C ASP A 257 -2.86 3.22 20.09
N PHE A 258 -3.02 4.53 19.95
CA PHE A 258 -3.42 5.15 18.69
C PHE A 258 -2.38 4.97 17.58
N LEU A 259 -1.08 5.04 17.90
CA LEU A 259 -0.01 4.75 16.95
C LEU A 259 0.01 3.28 16.51
N LEU A 260 -0.33 2.36 17.41
CA LEU A 260 -0.49 0.96 17.07
C LEU A 260 -1.64 0.77 16.07
N ASP A 261 -2.79 1.37 16.32
CA ASP A 261 -3.94 1.36 15.39
C ASP A 261 -3.56 1.93 14.02
N ILE A 262 -2.87 3.10 13.99
CA ILE A 262 -2.36 3.70 12.74
C ILE A 262 -1.44 2.72 12.00
N SER A 263 -0.51 2.07 12.71
CA SER A 263 0.44 1.16 12.07
C SER A 263 -0.26 -0.04 11.42
N LEU A 264 -1.31 -0.56 12.06
CA LEU A 264 -2.13 -1.64 11.53
C LEU A 264 -2.93 -1.18 10.32
N ASP A 265 -3.48 0.03 10.37
CA ASP A 265 -4.18 0.67 9.26
C ASP A 265 -3.27 0.89 8.04
N VAL A 266 -2.02 1.32 8.24
CA VAL A 266 -1.01 1.41 7.17
C VAL A 266 -0.78 0.04 6.53
N VAL A 267 -0.61 -1.01 7.34
CA VAL A 267 -0.42 -2.38 6.82
C VAL A 267 -1.63 -2.83 6.00
N ARG A 268 -2.86 -2.54 6.46
CA ARG A 268 -4.09 -2.89 5.73
C ARG A 268 -4.19 -2.17 4.40
N ALA A 269 -3.92 -0.87 4.39
CA ALA A 269 -3.96 -0.05 3.18
C ALA A 269 -2.90 -0.48 2.15
N LEU A 270 -1.69 -0.84 2.61
CA LEU A 270 -0.63 -1.38 1.76
C LEU A 270 -0.95 -2.78 1.23
N ALA A 271 -1.49 -3.67 2.06
CA ALA A 271 -1.90 -5.01 1.63
C ALA A 271 -3.01 -4.92 0.57
N LEU A 272 -3.98 -4.01 0.73
CA LEU A 272 -4.99 -3.73 -0.29
C LEU A 272 -4.34 -3.23 -1.60
N ALA A 273 -3.38 -2.32 -1.49
CA ALA A 273 -2.68 -1.79 -2.67
C ALA A 273 -1.90 -2.88 -3.40
N GLU A 274 -1.21 -3.75 -2.66
CA GLU A 274 -0.47 -4.88 -3.19
C GLU A 274 -1.40 -5.88 -3.90
N GLY A 275 -2.53 -6.25 -3.28
CA GLY A 275 -3.52 -7.13 -3.90
C GLY A 275 -4.07 -6.54 -5.20
N ALA A 276 -4.28 -5.22 -5.25
CA ALA A 276 -4.69 -4.52 -6.45
C ALA A 276 -3.58 -4.48 -7.54
N CYS A 277 -2.32 -4.29 -7.15
CA CYS A 277 -1.17 -4.41 -8.07
C CYS A 277 -1.05 -5.82 -8.65
N VAL A 278 -1.23 -6.86 -7.83
CA VAL A 278 -1.24 -8.26 -8.29
C VAL A 278 -2.38 -8.50 -9.27
N SER A 279 -3.59 -7.98 -8.99
CA SER A 279 -4.72 -8.03 -9.93
C SER A 279 -4.39 -7.35 -11.26
N ALA A 280 -3.79 -6.16 -11.24
CA ALA A 280 -3.35 -5.47 -12.45
C ALA A 280 -2.33 -6.31 -13.24
N HIS A 281 -1.32 -6.84 -12.54
CA HIS A 281 -0.28 -7.68 -13.13
C HIS A 281 -0.84 -8.96 -13.75
N ARG A 282 -1.82 -9.60 -13.10
CA ARG A 282 -2.53 -10.75 -13.67
C ARG A 282 -3.22 -10.39 -14.97
N ASN A 283 -3.99 -9.30 -14.98
CA ASN A 283 -4.68 -8.87 -16.19
C ASN A 283 -3.70 -8.56 -17.34
N LEU A 284 -2.52 -7.99 -17.04
CA LEU A 284 -1.45 -7.77 -18.02
C LEU A 284 -0.84 -9.08 -18.54
N ILE A 285 -0.59 -10.08 -17.69
CA ILE A 285 -0.07 -11.38 -18.15
C ILE A 285 -1.11 -12.13 -19.00
N LEU A 286 -2.39 -12.07 -18.58
CA LEU A 286 -3.50 -12.71 -19.28
C LEU A 286 -3.87 -11.99 -20.60
N TRP A 287 -3.30 -10.82 -20.85
CA TRP A 287 -3.55 -10.00 -22.03
C TRP A 287 -3.23 -10.76 -23.33
N ASP A 288 -2.05 -11.36 -23.42
CA ASP A 288 -1.59 -12.11 -24.59
C ASP A 288 -1.99 -13.60 -24.56
N TRP A 289 -2.71 -14.04 -23.52
CA TRP A 289 -3.07 -15.44 -23.38
C TRP A 289 -4.23 -15.82 -24.30
N LYS A 290 -3.95 -16.71 -25.27
CA LYS A 290 -4.92 -17.23 -26.25
C LYS A 290 -5.87 -18.27 -25.63
N THR A 291 -6.61 -17.89 -24.60
CA THR A 291 -7.64 -18.71 -23.95
C THR A 291 -8.99 -18.02 -23.99
N ASP A 292 -10.03 -18.79 -23.68
CA ASP A 292 -11.40 -18.28 -23.60
C ASP A 292 -11.51 -17.12 -22.58
N THR A 293 -12.38 -16.16 -22.87
CA THR A 293 -12.62 -14.99 -22.00
C THR A 293 -13.06 -15.40 -20.60
N ALA A 294 -13.84 -16.48 -20.48
CA ALA A 294 -14.27 -17.03 -19.20
C ALA A 294 -13.09 -17.56 -18.37
N GLN A 295 -12.13 -18.24 -19.00
CA GLN A 295 -10.94 -18.75 -18.31
C GLN A 295 -10.01 -17.63 -17.85
N ARG A 296 -9.84 -16.59 -18.68
CA ARG A 296 -9.08 -15.39 -18.32
C ARG A 296 -9.73 -14.64 -17.16
N ALA A 297 -11.04 -14.44 -17.22
CA ALA A 297 -11.78 -13.85 -16.11
C ALA A 297 -11.57 -14.68 -14.84
N SER A 298 -11.80 -15.99 -14.88
CA SER A 298 -11.58 -16.87 -13.72
C SER A 298 -10.16 -16.79 -13.15
N ALA A 299 -9.13 -16.72 -14.01
CA ALA A 299 -7.73 -16.62 -13.57
C ALA A 299 -7.40 -15.24 -12.96
N SER A 300 -8.06 -14.18 -13.41
CA SER A 300 -7.85 -12.82 -12.89
C SER A 300 -8.34 -12.65 -11.45
N TRP A 301 -9.41 -13.37 -11.06
CA TRP A 301 -10.07 -13.27 -9.76
C TRP A 301 -9.58 -14.25 -8.69
N LEU A 302 -8.55 -15.06 -8.98
CA LEU A 302 -8.02 -16.01 -8.00
C LEU A 302 -7.54 -15.28 -6.74
N PRO A 303 -7.71 -15.81 -5.52
CA PRO A 303 -7.15 -15.18 -4.34
C PRO A 303 -5.62 -15.17 -4.43
N PHE A 304 -4.98 -14.11 -3.93
CA PHE A 304 -3.51 -14.04 -3.85
C PHE A 304 -3.01 -14.63 -2.53
N GLN A 305 -1.96 -15.44 -2.58
CA GLN A 305 -1.37 -16.09 -1.40
C GLN A 305 0.08 -15.65 -1.08
N GLY A 306 0.67 -14.74 -1.85
CA GLY A 306 1.98 -14.14 -1.54
C GLY A 306 3.20 -14.75 -2.25
N ASN A 307 3.11 -15.96 -2.78
CA ASN A 307 4.25 -16.69 -3.36
C ASN A 307 4.34 -16.59 -4.89
N VAL A 308 3.20 -16.70 -5.59
CA VAL A 308 3.14 -16.68 -7.04
C VAL A 308 1.96 -15.83 -7.50
N VAL A 309 2.11 -15.22 -8.68
CA VAL A 309 1.05 -14.39 -9.27
C VAL A 309 -0.20 -15.24 -9.52
N PHE A 310 -0.05 -16.46 -10.02
CA PHE A 310 -1.16 -17.41 -10.19
C PHE A 310 -0.87 -18.65 -9.35
N GLY A 311 -1.62 -18.86 -8.27
CA GLY A 311 -1.48 -20.04 -7.42
C GLY A 311 -2.46 -20.03 -6.25
N VAL A 312 -2.88 -21.23 -5.88
CA VAL A 312 -3.61 -21.57 -4.65
C VAL A 312 -2.71 -22.53 -3.86
#